data_AF-A0A830GMH0-F1
#
_entry.id   AF-A0A830GMH0-F1
#
_cell.length_a   1.000
_cell.length_b   1.000
_cell.length_c   1.000
_cell.angle_alpha   90.00
_cell.angle_beta   90.00
_cell.angle_gamma   90.00
#
_symmetry.space_group_name_H-M   'P 1'
#
loop_
_entity.id
_entity.type
_entity.pdbx_description
1 polymer ?
#
loop_
_entity_poly.entity_id
_entity_poly.type
_entity_poly.pdbx_seq_one_letter_code
_entity_poly.pdbx_strand_id
1 'polypeptide(L)' 'MAEKTKQYGRHEIVLNEEGPELAIDGTEIAVSDSDGTYWTPERPYEQYLSLEEIAKTLIDDDPEVW' A
#
# COMPACT_ATOMS: atom_id res chain seq x y z
N MET A 1 -6.37 -5.44 -16.82
CA MET A 1 -6.59 -4.99 -15.44
C MET A 1 -6.27 -6.17 -14.54
N ALA A 2 -5.01 -6.26 -14.07
CA ALA A 2 -4.54 -7.28 -13.15
C ALA A 2 -4.59 -6.74 -11.72
N GLU A 3 -5.77 -6.80 -11.11
CA GLU A 3 -5.96 -6.51 -9.69
C GLU A 3 -5.57 -7.75 -8.87
N LYS A 4 -4.75 -7.53 -7.84
CA LYS A 4 -4.23 -8.56 -6.97
C LYS A 4 -4.60 -8.27 -5.54
N THR A 5 -5.58 -9.02 -5.04
CA THR A 5 -5.98 -8.98 -3.64
C THR A 5 -5.09 -9.91 -2.82
N LYS A 6 -4.58 -9.42 -1.70
CA LYS A 6 -3.82 -10.17 -0.70
C LYS A 6 -4.35 -9.84 0.69
N GLN A 7 -4.24 -10.79 1.62
CA GLN A 7 -4.61 -10.56 3.01
C GLN A 7 -3.35 -10.43 3.86
N TYR A 8 -3.26 -9.34 4.64
CA TYR A 8 -2.16 -9.07 5.57
C TYR A 8 -2.71 -8.94 7.00
N GLY A 9 -2.53 -10.01 7.78
CA GLY A 9 -3.10 -10.08 9.12
C GLY A 9 -4.64 -10.08 9.06
N ARG A 10 -5.27 -9.08 9.70
CA ARG A 10 -6.72 -8.85 9.63
C ARG A 10 -7.15 -7.95 8.46
N HIS A 11 -6.18 -7.33 7.78
CA HIS A 11 -6.40 -6.31 6.78
C HIS A 11 -6.39 -6.91 5.37
N GLU A 12 -7.31 -6.50 4.51
CA GLU A 12 -7.30 -6.85 3.09
C GLU A 12 -6.55 -5.77 2.31
N ILE A 13 -5.61 -6.15 1.46
CA ILE A 13 -4.93 -5.23 0.54
C ILE A 13 -5.29 -5.56 -0.90
N VAL A 14 -5.57 -4.55 -1.70
CA VAL A 14 -5.81 -4.66 -3.13
C VAL A 14 -4.73 -3.85 -3.84
N LEU A 15 -4.00 -4.51 -4.73
CA LEU A 15 -2.89 -3.93 -5.48
C LEU A 15 -3.25 -3.97 -6.96
N ASN A 16 -3.10 -2.86 -7.68
CA ASN A 16 -3.14 -2.89 -9.14
C ASN A 16 -1.73 -3.11 -9.69
N GLU A 17 -1.50 -4.18 -10.46
CA GLU A 17 -0.18 -4.42 -11.09
C GLU A 17 0.06 -3.54 -12.33
N GLU A 18 -0.97 -2.84 -12.84
CA GLU A 18 -0.88 -1.96 -14.01
C GLU A 18 -0.80 -0.47 -13.64
N GLY A 19 -0.90 -0.09 -12.36
CA GLY A 19 -0.83 1.30 -11.92
C GLY A 19 -0.56 1.45 -10.43
N PRO A 20 -0.28 2.67 -9.93
CA PRO A 20 0.02 2.92 -8.52
C PRO A 20 -1.26 2.99 -7.67
N GLU A 21 -2.18 2.04 -7.85
CA GLU A 21 -3.42 1.96 -7.08
C GLU A 21 -3.26 0.92 -5.98
N LEU A 22 -3.41 1.39 -4.73
CA LEU A 22 -3.37 0.58 -3.53
C LEU A 22 -4.66 0.85 -2.74
N ALA A 23 -5.33 -0.19 -2.29
CA ALA A 23 -6.40 -0.07 -1.30
C ALA A 23 -6.16 -1.01 -0.12
N ILE A 24 -6.51 -0.57 1.08
CA ILE A 24 -6.38 -1.31 2.34
C ILE A 24 -7.74 -1.29 3.04
N ASP A 25 -8.34 -2.45 3.27
CA ASP A 25 -9.70 -2.63 3.84
C ASP A 25 -10.77 -1.82 3.09
N GLY A 26 -10.61 -1.68 1.77
CA GLY A 26 -11.48 -0.87 0.92
C GLY A 26 -11.22 0.64 1.00
N THR A 27 -10.21 1.08 1.76
CA THR A 27 -9.72 2.46 1.77
C THR A 27 -8.66 2.64 0.70
N GLU A 28 -8.93 3.45 -0.31
CA GLU A 28 -7.95 3.78 -1.36
C GLU A 28 -6.83 4.65 -0.80
N ILE A 29 -5.59 4.19 -0.96
CA ILE A 29 -4.38 4.89 -0.56
C ILE A 29 -3.78 5.54 -1.80
N ALA A 30 -3.62 6.87 -1.75
CA ALA A 30 -2.94 7.58 -2.80
C ALA A 30 -1.46 7.19 -2.83
N VAL A 31 -1.02 6.55 -3.91
CA VAL A 31 0.39 6.23 -4.12
C VAL A 31 0.86 6.89 -5.40
N SER A 32 2.12 7.31 -5.40
CA SER A 32 2.78 7.85 -6.57
C SER A 32 4.00 6.99 -6.88
N ASP A 33 4.23 6.74 -8.18
CA ASP A 33 5.41 6.05 -8.67
C ASP A 33 6.37 7.03 -9.39
N SER A 34 7.67 6.85 -9.18
CA SER A 34 8.75 7.49 -9.95
C SER A 34 9.89 6.51 -10.01
N ASP A 35 10.24 6.13 -11.22
CA ASP A 35 11.44 5.36 -11.53
C ASP A 35 11.52 4.04 -10.72
N GLY A 36 10.39 3.36 -10.54
CA GLY A 36 10.31 2.09 -9.82
C GLY A 36 10.31 2.21 -8.29
N THR A 37 10.27 3.43 -7.76
CA THR A 37 10.07 3.72 -6.35
C THR A 37 8.66 4.25 -6.13
N TYR A 38 8.03 3.81 -5.05
CA TYR A 38 6.69 4.23 -4.66
C TYR A 38 6.74 5.06 -3.38
N TRP A 39 5.89 6.08 -3.29
CA TRP A 39 5.69 6.85 -2.06
C TRP A 39 4.21 7.18 -1.86
N THR A 40 3.84 7.32 -0.60
CA THR A 40 2.51 7.75 -0.16
C THR A 40 2.63 9.16 0.47
N PRO A 41 1.67 10.07 0.24
CA PRO A 41 1.67 11.37 0.89
C PRO A 41 1.50 11.29 2.41
N GLU A 42 1.01 10.15 2.94
CA GLU A 42 0.97 9.90 4.38
C GLU A 42 2.38 9.76 4.98
N ARG A 43 3.35 9.29 4.18
CA ARG A 43 4.75 9.09 4.56
C ARG A 43 5.69 9.66 3.49
N PRO A 44 5.78 11.00 3.37
CA PRO A 44 6.49 11.66 2.28
C PRO A 44 8.01 11.47 2.32
N TYR A 45 8.56 10.96 3.43
CA TYR A 45 9.99 10.71 3.61
C TYR A 45 10.36 9.24 3.44
N GLU A 46 9.38 8.35 3.24
CA GLU A 46 9.60 6.93 3.04
C GLU A 46 9.40 6.56 1.58
N GLN A 47 10.36 5.78 1.09
CA GLN A 47 10.43 5.30 -0.27
C GLN A 47 10.37 3.79 -0.23
N TYR A 48 9.48 3.23 -1.04
CA TYR A 48 9.20 1.80 -1.05
C TYR A 48 9.50 1.22 -2.42
N LEU A 49 9.99 -0.02 -2.45
CA LEU A 49 10.29 -0.71 -3.69
C LEU A 49 9.06 -1.37 -4.29
N SER A 50 7.95 -1.43 -3.55
CA SER A 50 6.70 -2.07 -3.96
C SER A 50 5.50 -1.52 -3.19
N LEU A 51 4.34 -1.47 -3.84
CA LEU A 51 3.05 -1.14 -3.21
C LEU A 51 2.74 -2.03 -1.98
N GLU A 52 3.20 -3.28 -2.00
CA GLU A 52 3.02 -4.20 -0.88
C GLU A 52 3.78 -3.75 0.39
N GLU A 53 4.95 -3.13 0.26
CA GLU A 53 5.70 -2.62 1.41
C GLU A 53 5.02 -1.40 2.04
N ILE A 54 4.44 -0.52 1.21
CA ILE A 54 3.59 0.57 1.69
C ILE A 54 2.45 0.00 2.51
N ALA A 55 1.72 -0.96 1.95
CA ALA A 55 0.56 -1.54 2.60
C ALA A 55 0.92 -2.18 3.95
N LYS A 56 2.00 -2.97 4.00
CA LYS A 56 2.51 -3.55 5.25
C LYS A 56 2.88 -2.49 6.27
N THR A 57 3.57 -1.43 5.85
CA THR A 57 4.04 -0.37 6.75
C THR A 57 2.87 0.42 7.33
N LEU A 58 1.86 0.73 6.51
CA LEU A 58 0.63 1.39 6.98
C LEU A 58 -0.15 0.51 7.96
N ILE A 59 -0.24 -0.80 7.70
CA ILE A 59 -0.90 -1.75 8.60
C ILE A 59 -0.13 -1.92 9.92
N ASP A 60 1.21 -1.99 9.86
CA ASP A 60 2.05 -2.18 11.05
C ASP A 60 2.07 -0.94 11.96
N ASP A 61 1.93 0.25 11.37
CA ASP A 61 1.87 1.51 12.12
C ASP A 61 0.51 1.77 12.78
N ASP A 62 -0.55 1.07 12.38
CA ASP A 62 -1.88 1.23 12.95
C ASP A 62 -1.90 0.68 14.41
N PRO A 63 -2.06 1.55 15.43
CA PRO A 63 -1.89 1.15 16.83
C PRO A 63 -3.04 0.30 17.39
N GLU A 64 -4.07 -0.05 16.61
CA GLU A 64 -5.17 -0.93 17.04
C GLU A 64 -4.81 -2.44 16.99
N VAL A 65 -3.51 -2.76 16.90
CA VAL A 65 -2.96 -4.13 16.98
C VAL A 65 -2.38 -4.43 18.37
N TRP A 66 -2.94 -3.90 19.47
CA TRP A 66 -2.57 -4.33 20.84
C TRP A 66 -3.78 -4.47 21.77
#